data_AF-A0A6G3XY38-F1
#
_entry.id   AF-A0A6G3XY38-F1
#
_cell.length_a   1.000
_cell.length_b   1.000
_cell.length_c   1.000
_cell.angle_alpha   90.00
_cell.angle_beta   90.00
_cell.angle_gamma   90.00
#
_symmetry.space_group_name_H-M   'P 1'
#
loop_
_entity.id
_entity.type
_entity.pdbx_description
1 polymer ?
#
loop_
_entity_poly.entity_id
_entity_poly.type
_entity_poly.pdbx_seq_one_letter_code
_entity_poly.pdbx_strand_id
1 'polypeptide(L)'
;MSSPLSSTKTAAALRTSARVSAEVLLVLVAAAVALWVLGRMWSVVWPLIVGLFLTTLTWPLARFLRRLGWWPSLAASVVTVFSLLVGAGIVALIAVPVAGESGELADGVVAGIDKVREWAAGPPLNIGDDEITGALDTATAQLQDSVGSVVTTAVTGVSTVVNGVVTAVLAVFLMFFFLKD
;
A
#
# COMPACT_ATOMS: atom_id res chain seq x y z
N MET A 1 -46.25 -10.83 49.32
CA MET A 1 -45.83 -9.51 49.84
C MET A 1 -44.70 -9.00 48.95
N SER A 2 -45.01 -8.07 48.04
CA SER A 2 -44.06 -7.47 47.10
C SER A 2 -43.27 -6.37 47.81
N SER A 3 -41.98 -6.60 48.04
CA SER A 3 -41.09 -5.62 48.68
C SER A 3 -40.90 -4.40 47.76
N PRO A 4 -41.15 -3.16 48.22
CA PRO A 4 -40.99 -1.98 47.38
C PRO A 4 -39.50 -1.74 47.08
N LEU A 5 -39.18 -1.64 45.80
CA LEU A 5 -37.82 -1.38 45.34
C LEU A 5 -37.41 0.07 45.67
N SER A 6 -36.41 0.24 46.51
CA SER A 6 -35.87 1.53 46.93
C SER A 6 -35.24 2.29 45.75
N SER A 7 -35.91 3.36 45.30
CA SER A 7 -35.51 4.18 44.14
C SER A 7 -34.15 4.86 44.30
N THR A 8 -33.74 5.13 45.55
CA THR A 8 -32.46 5.77 45.89
C THR A 8 -31.27 4.86 45.60
N LYS A 9 -31.41 3.55 45.85
CA LYS A 9 -30.36 2.57 45.54
C LYS A 9 -30.17 2.40 44.03
N THR A 10 -31.27 2.42 43.28
CA THR A 10 -31.25 2.34 41.80
C THR A 10 -30.59 3.58 41.19
N ALA A 11 -30.87 4.78 41.71
CA ALA A 11 -30.25 6.02 41.24
C ALA A 11 -28.74 6.10 41.55
N ALA A 12 -28.31 5.61 42.71
CA ALA A 12 -26.90 5.53 43.08
C ALA A 12 -26.13 4.51 42.22
N ALA A 13 -26.74 3.35 41.93
CA ALA A 13 -26.17 2.35 41.03
C ALA A 13 -25.98 2.92 39.61
N LEU A 14 -27.00 3.61 39.07
CA LEU A 14 -26.93 4.26 37.74
C LEU A 14 -25.83 5.33 37.65
N ARG A 15 -25.67 6.18 38.67
CA ARG A 15 -24.59 7.19 38.70
C ARG A 15 -23.19 6.56 38.76
N THR A 16 -23.05 5.45 39.47
CA THR A 16 -21.77 4.75 39.58
C THR A 16 -21.42 4.08 38.25
N SER A 17 -22.37 3.43 37.60
CA SER A 17 -22.20 2.86 36.26
C SER A 17 -21.92 3.92 35.20
N ALA A 18 -22.56 5.10 35.29
CA ALA A 18 -22.32 6.22 34.38
C ALA A 18 -20.90 6.77 34.52
N ARG A 19 -20.38 6.86 35.76
CA ARG A 19 -19.02 7.32 36.03
C ARG A 19 -17.97 6.34 35.52
N VAL A 20 -18.16 5.04 35.81
CA VAL A 20 -17.27 3.98 35.29
C VAL A 20 -17.31 3.93 33.77
N SER A 21 -18.49 4.07 33.16
CA SER A 21 -18.61 4.13 31.69
C SER A 21 -17.88 5.35 31.11
N ALA A 22 -17.94 6.51 31.77
CA ALA A 22 -17.22 7.70 31.35
C ALA A 22 -15.69 7.53 31.47
N GLU A 23 -15.20 6.93 32.55
CA GLU A 23 -13.77 6.64 32.72
C GLU A 23 -13.26 5.63 31.68
N VAL A 24 -14.02 4.55 31.42
CA VAL A 24 -13.67 3.58 30.36
C VAL A 24 -13.66 4.24 28.98
N LEU A 25 -14.64 5.10 28.68
CA LEU A 25 -14.69 5.83 27.41
C LEU A 25 -13.48 6.77 27.29
N LEU A 26 -13.10 7.46 28.36
CA LEU A 26 -11.92 8.34 28.37
C LEU A 26 -10.63 7.54 28.12
N VAL A 27 -10.47 6.38 28.77
CA VAL A 27 -9.33 5.48 28.51
C VAL A 27 -9.33 4.97 27.07
N LEU A 28 -10.48 4.58 26.52
CA LEU A 28 -10.59 4.15 25.13
C LEU A 28 -10.25 5.26 24.15
N VAL A 29 -10.70 6.49 24.40
CA VAL A 29 -10.35 7.66 23.59
C VAL A 29 -8.86 7.94 23.69
N ALA A 30 -8.28 7.91 24.89
CA ALA A 30 -6.84 8.10 25.09
C ALA A 30 -6.03 7.02 24.34
N ALA A 31 -6.45 5.76 24.42
CA ALA A 31 -5.83 4.65 23.69
C ALA A 31 -5.99 4.83 22.17
N ALA A 32 -7.16 5.23 21.69
CA ALA A 32 -7.40 5.50 20.27
C ALA A 32 -6.53 6.64 19.75
N VAL A 33 -6.38 7.73 20.51
CA VAL A 33 -5.49 8.85 20.18
C VAL A 33 -4.04 8.39 20.18
N ALA A 34 -3.60 7.61 21.18
CA ALA A 34 -2.24 7.07 21.22
C ALA A 34 -1.95 6.18 20.01
N LEU A 35 -2.86 5.27 19.66
CA LEU A 35 -2.74 4.42 18.46
C LEU A 35 -2.75 5.24 17.17
N TRP A 36 -3.57 6.29 17.10
CA TRP A 36 -3.62 7.20 15.96
C TRP A 36 -2.31 7.96 15.77
N VAL A 37 -1.72 8.47 16.85
CA VAL A 37 -0.40 9.12 16.84
C VAL A 37 0.70 8.12 16.46
N LEU A 38 0.67 6.90 16.99
CA LEU A 38 1.61 5.84 16.64
C LEU A 38 1.54 5.50 15.14
N GLY A 39 0.32 5.38 14.61
CA GLY A 39 0.08 5.16 13.18
C GLY A 39 0.61 6.33 12.33
N ARG A 40 0.49 7.57 12.81
CA ARG A 40 1.01 8.75 12.11
C ARG A 40 2.53 8.82 12.12
N MET A 41 3.17 8.43 13.23
CA MET A 41 4.64 8.35 13.36
C MET A 41 5.24 7.29 12.44
N TRP A 42 4.50 6.21 12.15
CA TRP A 42 4.95 5.12 11.27
C TRP A 42 5.45 5.62 9.90
N SER A 43 4.83 6.68 9.38
CA SER A 43 5.23 7.33 8.11
C SER A 43 6.65 7.93 8.14
N VAL A 44 7.19 8.25 9.33
CA VAL A 44 8.56 8.78 9.51
C VAL A 44 9.53 7.67 9.93
N VAL A 45 9.05 6.70 10.71
CA VAL A 45 9.84 5.56 11.18
C VAL A 45 10.34 4.69 10.02
N TRP A 46 9.50 4.45 9.00
CA TRP A 46 9.90 3.68 7.81
C TRP A 46 11.11 4.27 7.07
N PRO A 47 11.07 5.54 6.62
CA PRO A 47 12.22 6.15 5.96
C PRO A 47 13.48 6.14 6.84
N LEU A 48 13.33 6.33 8.15
CA LEU A 48 14.44 6.32 9.10
C LEU A 48 15.12 4.94 9.18
N ILE A 49 14.33 3.87 9.35
CA ILE A 49 14.85 2.50 9.41
C ILE A 49 15.54 2.14 8.09
N VAL A 50 14.90 2.43 6.96
CA VAL A 50 15.46 2.15 5.63
C VAL A 50 16.75 2.94 5.42
N GLY A 51 16.77 4.24 5.74
CA GLY A 51 17.98 5.07 5.65
C GLY A 51 19.12 4.54 6.52
N LEU A 52 18.83 4.12 7.76
CA LEU A 52 19.82 3.54 8.67
C LEU A 52 20.33 2.18 8.16
N PHE A 53 19.45 1.36 7.60
CA PHE A 53 19.81 0.08 6.99
C PHE A 53 20.73 0.27 5.79
N LEU A 54 20.35 1.17 4.86
CA LEU A 54 21.21 1.54 3.73
C LEU A 54 22.55 2.10 4.20
N THR A 55 22.56 2.95 5.22
CA THR A 55 23.80 3.50 5.80
C THR A 55 24.71 2.38 6.32
N THR A 56 24.13 1.43 7.05
CA THR A 56 24.87 0.27 7.60
C THR A 56 25.42 -0.62 6.49
N LEU A 57 24.62 -0.89 5.46
CA LEU A 57 25.00 -1.71 4.30
C LEU A 57 26.09 -1.03 3.47
N THR A 58 26.10 0.29 3.46
CA THR A 58 27.02 1.14 2.72
C THR A 58 28.31 1.45 3.47
N TRP A 59 28.32 1.31 4.79
CA TRP A 59 29.49 1.54 5.63
C TRP A 59 30.78 0.86 5.14
N PRO A 60 30.80 -0.42 4.68
CA PRO A 60 32.01 -1.02 4.10
C PRO A 60 32.45 -0.34 2.80
N LEU A 61 31.51 0.05 1.92
CA LEU A 61 31.81 0.79 0.69
C LEU A 61 32.40 2.17 1.01
N ALA A 62 31.75 2.93 1.89
CA ALA A 62 32.23 4.24 2.32
C ALA A 62 33.60 4.15 3.01
N ARG A 63 33.84 3.11 3.81
CA ARG A 63 35.14 2.84 4.42
C ARG A 63 36.22 2.53 3.38
N PHE A 64 35.89 1.83 2.30
CA PHE A 64 36.80 1.55 1.18
C PHE A 64 37.16 2.84 0.43
N LEU A 65 36.18 3.71 0.14
CA LEU A 65 36.45 5.01 -0.48
C LEU A 65 37.23 5.97 0.43
N ARG A 66 36.96 6.00 1.74
CA ARG A 66 37.76 6.79 2.70
C ARG A 66 39.21 6.30 2.79
N ARG A 67 39.44 4.98 2.69
CA ARG A 67 40.80 4.43 2.60
C ARG A 67 41.55 4.85 1.33
N LEU A 68 40.82 5.23 0.28
CA LEU A 68 41.38 5.79 -0.95
C LEU A 68 41.70 7.30 -0.86
N GLY A 69 41.53 7.92 0.32
CA GLY A 69 41.89 9.32 0.58
C GLY A 69 40.82 10.36 0.23
N TRP A 70 39.60 9.93 -0.05
CA TRP A 70 38.51 10.85 -0.41
C TRP A 70 37.92 11.56 0.82
N TRP A 71 37.64 12.85 0.67
CA TRP A 71 37.01 13.66 1.71
C TRP A 71 35.63 13.07 2.06
N PRO A 72 35.24 13.04 3.35
CA PRO A 72 34.01 12.36 3.80
C PRO A 72 32.75 12.77 3.02
N SER A 73 32.65 14.06 2.67
CA SER A 73 31.53 14.61 1.91
C SER A 73 31.46 14.12 0.45
N LEU A 74 32.59 13.96 -0.24
CA LEU A 74 32.59 13.47 -1.63
C LEU A 74 32.27 11.98 -1.70
N ALA A 75 32.82 11.20 -0.76
CA ALA A 75 32.54 9.78 -0.67
C ALA A 75 31.06 9.51 -0.38
N ALA A 76 30.43 10.30 0.50
CA ALA A 76 29.00 10.20 0.77
C ALA A 76 28.16 10.51 -0.48
N SER A 77 28.42 11.62 -1.18
CA SER A 77 27.66 11.99 -2.37
C SER A 77 27.74 10.95 -3.49
N VAL A 78 28.93 10.44 -3.80
CA VAL A 78 29.09 9.43 -4.87
C VAL A 78 28.36 8.15 -4.53
N VAL A 79 28.42 7.72 -3.28
CA VAL A 79 27.77 6.50 -2.82
C VAL A 79 26.25 6.64 -2.78
N THR A 80 25.74 7.80 -2.36
CA THR A 80 24.30 8.12 -2.42
C THR A 80 23.79 8.12 -3.86
N VAL A 81 24.52 8.76 -4.78
CA VAL A 81 24.18 8.78 -6.21
C VAL A 81 24.25 7.38 -6.82
N PHE A 82 25.28 6.59 -6.49
CA PHE A 82 25.41 5.21 -6.95
C PHE A 82 24.25 4.35 -6.49
N SER A 83 23.86 4.43 -5.21
CA SER A 83 22.70 3.72 -4.66
C SER A 83 21.40 4.08 -5.39
N LEU A 84 21.20 5.37 -5.67
CA LEU A 84 20.07 5.87 -6.46
C LEU A 84 20.06 5.30 -7.87
N LEU A 85 21.21 5.31 -8.55
CA LEU A 85 21.36 4.79 -9.91
C LEU A 85 21.08 3.29 -9.99
N VAL A 86 21.61 2.52 -9.04
CA VAL A 86 21.37 1.08 -8.94
C VAL A 86 19.89 0.80 -8.65
N GLY A 87 19.30 1.50 -7.68
CA GLY A 87 17.88 1.34 -7.34
C GLY A 87 16.96 1.67 -8.51
N ALA A 88 17.17 2.82 -9.16
CA ALA A 88 16.42 3.23 -10.34
C ALA A 88 16.63 2.26 -11.52
N GLY A 89 17.85 1.77 -11.70
CA GLY A 89 18.18 0.78 -12.72
C GLY A 89 17.43 -0.54 -12.53
N ILE A 90 17.39 -1.07 -11.30
CA ILE A 90 16.65 -2.30 -10.98
C ILE A 90 15.14 -2.10 -11.24
N VAL A 91 14.58 -0.98 -10.80
CA VAL A 91 13.15 -0.68 -11.03
C VAL A 91 12.86 -0.58 -12.52
N ALA A 92 13.71 0.11 -13.30
CA ALA A 92 13.55 0.22 -14.74
C ALA A 92 13.63 -1.15 -15.44
N LEU A 93 14.56 -2.02 -15.02
CA LEU A 93 14.70 -3.38 -15.57
C LEU A 93 13.47 -4.26 -15.34
N ILE A 94 12.68 -4.01 -14.29
CA ILE A 94 11.45 -4.75 -14.01
C ILE A 94 10.24 -4.07 -14.64
N ALA A 95 10.13 -2.75 -14.49
CA ALA A 95 8.95 -2.00 -14.93
C ALA A 95 8.84 -1.92 -16.46
N VAL A 96 9.96 -1.80 -17.19
CA VAL A 96 9.95 -1.66 -18.65
C VAL A 96 9.43 -2.92 -19.34
N PRO A 97 9.91 -4.14 -19.02
CA PRO A 97 9.34 -5.37 -19.58
C PRO A 97 7.86 -5.55 -19.24
N VAL A 98 7.47 -5.32 -17.98
CA VAL A 98 6.08 -5.46 -17.52
C VAL A 98 5.14 -4.49 -18.23
N ALA A 99 5.56 -3.25 -18.46
CA ALA A 99 4.79 -2.29 -19.24
C ALA A 99 4.68 -2.69 -20.71
N GLY A 100 5.74 -3.30 -21.28
CA GLY A 100 5.77 -3.80 -22.65
C GLY A 100 4.81 -4.98 -22.90
N GLU A 101 4.64 -5.88 -21.92
CA GLU A 101 3.76 -7.05 -22.05
C GLU A 101 2.26 -6.73 -21.82
N SER A 102 1.93 -5.54 -21.32
CA SER A 102 0.54 -5.15 -21.03
C SER A 102 -0.37 -5.07 -22.27
N GLY A 103 0.20 -4.78 -23.45
CA GLY A 103 -0.54 -4.79 -24.72
C GLY A 103 -0.90 -6.20 -25.20
N GLU A 104 0.00 -7.16 -24.99
CA GLU A 104 -0.17 -8.56 -25.41
C GLU A 104 -1.27 -9.27 -24.61
N LEU A 105 -1.47 -8.85 -23.35
CA LEU A 105 -2.59 -9.30 -22.51
C LEU A 105 -3.95 -8.78 -23.01
N ALA A 106 -4.02 -7.55 -23.53
CA ALA A 106 -5.25 -6.98 -24.08
C ALA A 106 -5.66 -7.68 -25.38
N ASP A 107 -4.70 -7.91 -26.28
CA ASP A 107 -4.93 -8.65 -27.53
C ASP A 107 -5.32 -10.11 -27.26
N GLY A 108 -4.71 -10.74 -26.23
CA GLY A 108 -5.06 -12.09 -25.80
C GLY A 108 -6.50 -12.21 -25.26
N VAL A 109 -7.01 -11.17 -24.59
CA VAL A 109 -8.41 -11.14 -24.09
C VAL A 109 -9.39 -10.99 -25.25
N VAL A 110 -9.12 -10.12 -26.23
CA VAL A 110 -9.98 -9.97 -27.42
C VAL A 110 -10.04 -11.29 -28.20
N ALA A 111 -8.89 -11.93 -28.43
CA ALA A 111 -8.82 -13.23 -29.10
C ALA A 111 -9.53 -14.35 -28.31
N GLY A 112 -9.48 -14.31 -26.98
CA GLY A 112 -10.19 -15.25 -26.10
C GLY A 112 -11.70 -15.09 -26.18
N ILE A 113 -12.21 -13.86 -26.23
CA ILE A 113 -13.65 -13.56 -26.36
C ILE A 113 -14.18 -14.10 -27.69
N ASP A 114 -13.47 -13.88 -28.81
CA ASP A 114 -13.88 -14.42 -30.11
C ASP A 114 -13.92 -15.95 -30.12
N LYS A 115 -12.95 -16.60 -29.46
CA LYS A 115 -12.89 -18.06 -29.36
C LYS A 115 -14.02 -18.64 -28.53
N VAL A 116 -14.40 -17.98 -27.44
CA VAL A 116 -15.55 -18.37 -26.61
C VAL A 116 -16.86 -18.18 -27.38
N ARG A 117 -16.98 -17.10 -28.16
CA ARG A 117 -18.13 -16.87 -29.03
C ARG A 117 -18.28 -17.94 -30.09
N GLU A 118 -17.19 -18.35 -30.73
CA GLU A 118 -17.17 -19.40 -31.74
C GLU A 118 -17.46 -20.79 -31.14
N TRP A 119 -17.03 -21.05 -29.91
CA TRP A 119 -17.33 -22.28 -29.18
C TRP A 119 -18.78 -22.35 -28.69
N ALA A 120 -19.34 -21.22 -28.26
CA ALA A 120 -20.73 -21.12 -27.81
C ALA A 120 -21.74 -21.20 -28.97
N ALA A 121 -21.40 -20.66 -30.14
CA ALA A 121 -22.20 -20.76 -31.36
C ALA A 121 -22.03 -22.10 -32.09
N GLY A 122 -20.92 -22.80 -31.86
CA GLY A 122 -20.65 -24.13 -32.43
C GLY A 122 -21.33 -25.29 -31.68
N PRO A 123 -21.44 -26.49 -32.28
CA PRO A 123 -21.99 -27.67 -31.61
C PRO A 123 -21.04 -28.10 -30.46
N PRO A 124 -21.55 -28.39 -29.23
CA PRO A 124 -22.84 -29.01 -28.90
C PRO A 124 -23.87 -28.13 -28.14
N LEU A 125 -23.65 -26.81 -28.01
CA LEU A 125 -24.48 -25.94 -27.14
C LEU A 125 -25.64 -25.22 -27.86
N ASN A 126 -25.47 -24.81 -29.13
CA ASN A 126 -26.54 -24.33 -30.02
C ASN A 126 -27.52 -23.28 -29.38
N ILE A 127 -27.00 -22.39 -28.53
CA ILE A 127 -27.78 -21.43 -27.76
C ILE A 127 -28.25 -20.27 -28.65
N GLY A 128 -29.51 -19.85 -28.50
CA GLY A 128 -30.11 -18.75 -29.28
C GLY A 128 -29.53 -17.38 -28.91
N ASP A 129 -29.46 -16.47 -29.88
CA ASP A 129 -28.85 -15.14 -29.75
C ASP A 129 -29.38 -14.31 -28.56
N ASP A 130 -30.62 -14.57 -28.11
CA ASP A 130 -31.26 -13.87 -26.99
C ASP A 130 -30.66 -14.23 -25.62
N GLU A 131 -30.30 -15.51 -25.39
CA GLU A 131 -29.63 -15.95 -24.15
C GLU A 131 -28.16 -15.52 -24.13
N ILE A 132 -27.52 -15.46 -25.31
CA ILE A 132 -26.16 -14.92 -25.47
C ILE A 132 -26.15 -13.42 -25.13
N THR A 133 -27.16 -12.67 -25.57
CA THR A 133 -27.26 -11.23 -25.31
C THR A 133 -27.47 -10.95 -23.81
N GLY A 134 -28.32 -11.71 -23.12
CA GLY A 134 -28.51 -11.56 -21.67
C GLY A 134 -27.29 -11.96 -20.84
N ALA A 135 -26.56 -12.99 -21.27
CA ALA A 135 -25.28 -13.37 -20.67
C ALA A 135 -24.19 -12.32 -20.93
N LEU A 136 -24.16 -11.72 -22.13
CA LEU A 136 -23.27 -10.62 -22.49
C LEU A 136 -23.57 -9.37 -21.67
N ASP A 137 -24.82 -8.99 -21.46
CA ASP A 137 -25.18 -7.84 -20.61
C ASP A 137 -24.76 -8.07 -19.16
N THR A 138 -24.97 -9.28 -18.64
CA THR A 138 -24.52 -9.65 -17.28
C THR A 138 -22.99 -9.63 -17.18
N ALA A 139 -22.29 -10.14 -18.19
CA ALA A 139 -20.84 -10.08 -18.27
C ALA A 139 -20.34 -8.63 -18.40
N THR A 140 -21.03 -7.79 -19.17
CA THR A 140 -20.67 -6.38 -19.36
C THR A 140 -20.92 -5.57 -18.08
N ALA A 141 -21.98 -5.88 -17.33
CA ALA A 141 -22.23 -5.30 -16.01
C ALA A 141 -21.15 -5.72 -14.99
N GLN A 142 -20.80 -7.00 -14.93
CA GLN A 142 -19.69 -7.48 -14.09
C GLN A 142 -18.34 -6.89 -14.52
N LEU A 143 -18.13 -6.69 -15.82
CA LEU A 143 -16.95 -6.01 -16.34
C LEU A 143 -16.94 -4.53 -15.96
N GLN A 144 -18.08 -3.82 -15.98
CA GLN A 144 -18.15 -2.43 -15.52
C GLN A 144 -17.84 -2.30 -14.02
N ASP A 145 -18.37 -3.20 -13.18
CA ASP A 145 -18.02 -3.27 -11.76
C ASP A 145 -16.53 -3.60 -11.57
N SER A 146 -16.01 -4.52 -12.39
CA SER A 146 -14.58 -4.85 -12.42
C SER A 146 -13.72 -3.67 -12.88
N VAL A 147 -14.16 -2.88 -13.86
CA VAL A 147 -13.48 -1.66 -14.32
C VAL A 147 -13.45 -0.64 -13.18
N GLY A 148 -14.54 -0.49 -12.42
CA GLY A 148 -14.54 0.34 -11.20
C GLY A 148 -13.48 -0.12 -10.18
N SER A 149 -13.36 -1.43 -9.97
CA SER A 149 -12.33 -2.02 -9.10
C SER A 149 -10.90 -1.88 -9.65
N VAL A 150 -10.71 -2.01 -10.96
CA VAL A 150 -9.42 -1.86 -11.66
C VAL A 150 -8.98 -0.40 -11.65
N VAL A 151 -9.87 0.55 -11.88
CA VAL A 151 -9.60 1.99 -11.76
C VAL A 151 -9.22 2.33 -10.32
N THR A 152 -9.96 1.81 -9.34
CA THR A 152 -9.64 2.03 -7.91
C THR A 152 -8.29 1.42 -7.55
N THR A 153 -7.98 0.22 -8.04
CA THR A 153 -6.70 -0.47 -7.83
C THR A 153 -5.56 0.25 -8.52
N ALA A 154 -5.77 0.77 -9.74
CA ALA A 154 -4.79 1.55 -10.48
C ALA A 154 -4.50 2.87 -9.76
N VAL A 155 -5.53 3.62 -9.33
CA VAL A 155 -5.38 4.87 -8.59
C VAL A 155 -4.69 4.64 -7.24
N THR A 156 -5.10 3.60 -6.50
CA THR A 156 -4.48 3.24 -5.21
C THR A 156 -3.05 2.75 -5.41
N GLY A 157 -2.78 1.99 -6.47
CA GLY A 157 -1.47 1.51 -6.86
C GLY A 157 -0.52 2.66 -7.19
N VAL A 158 -0.96 3.61 -8.02
CA VAL A 158 -0.19 4.83 -8.34
C VAL A 158 0.09 5.63 -7.08
N SER A 159 -0.92 5.87 -6.23
CA SER A 159 -0.72 6.59 -4.96
C SER A 159 0.28 5.88 -4.04
N THR A 160 0.22 4.54 -3.96
CA THR A 160 1.14 3.73 -3.16
C THR A 160 2.56 3.82 -3.69
N VAL A 161 2.76 3.73 -5.01
CA VAL A 161 4.07 3.89 -5.65
C VAL A 161 4.63 5.29 -5.40
N VAL A 162 3.81 6.34 -5.57
CA VAL A 162 4.23 7.72 -5.31
C VAL A 162 4.66 7.90 -3.85
N ASN A 163 3.87 7.42 -2.89
CA ASN A 163 4.24 7.45 -1.46
C ASN A 163 5.52 6.65 -1.18
N GLY A 164 5.69 5.50 -1.82
CA GLY A 164 6.91 4.70 -1.74
C GLY A 164 8.13 5.44 -2.26
N VAL A 165 8.02 6.13 -3.39
CA VAL A 165 9.10 6.97 -3.96
C VAL A 165 9.46 8.11 -3.02
N VAL A 166 8.48 8.83 -2.47
CA VAL A 166 8.72 9.90 -1.49
C VAL A 166 9.45 9.35 -0.26
N THR A 167 9.01 8.20 0.25
CA THR A 167 9.64 7.49 1.37
C THR A 167 11.08 7.10 1.05
N ALA A 168 11.33 6.58 -0.14
CA ALA A 168 12.67 6.20 -0.59
C ALA A 168 13.60 7.42 -0.71
N VAL A 169 13.12 8.52 -1.29
CA VAL A 169 13.89 9.77 -1.39
C VAL A 169 14.26 10.30 0.00
N LEU A 170 13.32 10.30 0.95
CA LEU A 170 13.60 10.67 2.34
C LEU A 170 14.62 9.74 2.99
N ALA A 171 14.51 8.42 2.80
CA ALA A 171 15.46 7.45 3.32
C ALA A 171 16.88 7.67 2.78
N VAL A 172 17.01 7.95 1.47
CA VAL A 172 18.29 8.25 0.81
C VAL A 172 18.88 9.56 1.34
N PHE A 173 18.04 10.58 1.56
CA PHE A 173 18.47 11.84 2.16
C PHE A 173 18.98 11.66 3.60
N LEU A 174 18.27 10.89 4.42
CA LEU A 174 18.69 10.55 5.78
C LEU A 174 20.00 9.74 5.78
N MET A 175 20.12 8.77 4.87
CA MET A 175 21.34 8.00 4.68
C MET A 175 22.53 8.92 4.34
N PHE A 176 22.35 9.88 3.44
CA PHE A 176 23.41 10.85 3.09
C PHE A 176 23.86 11.64 4.32
N PHE A 177 22.91 12.16 5.12
CA PHE A 177 23.24 12.89 6.33
C PHE A 177 23.96 12.02 7.37
N PHE A 178 23.47 10.80 7.62
CA PHE A 178 24.12 9.86 8.53
C PHE A 178 25.50 9.39 8.07
N LEU A 179 25.77 9.43 6.76
CA LEU A 179 27.08 9.08 6.22
C LEU A 179 28.06 10.27 6.21
N LYS A 180 27.52 11.49 6.14
CA LYS A 180 28.27 12.75 6.16
C LYS A 180 28.70 13.15 7.58
N ASP A 181 27.81 12.97 8.55
CA ASP A 181 28.09 13.21 9.99
C ASP A 181 28.91 12.05 10.59
#